data_AF-A0A9E5SRU4-F1
#
_entry.id   AF-A0A9E5SRU4-F1
#
_cell.length_a   1.000
_cell.length_b   1.000
_cell.length_c   1.000
_cell.angle_alpha   90.00
_cell.angle_beta   90.00
_cell.angle_gamma   90.00
#
_symmetry.space_group_name_H-M   'P 1'
#
loop_
_entity.id
_entity.type
_entity.pdbx_description
1 polymer ?
#
loop_
_entity_poly.entity_id
_entity_poly.type
_entity_poly.pdbx_seq_one_letter_code
_entity_poly.pdbx_strand_id
1 'polypeptide(L)'
;MEALYHIGFDDTHGAKYAILPGDPGRVEKIAAFLDNPRFYHQNREYTTWLGEIEGQPVLVMSTGMGGPSTAIAVEELYMTGVRTFIRVGTCGGMQTEGMGGDVVIANAAIRMEGTTREYVPVEFPAVADIEVTT
;
A
#
# COMPACT_ATOMS: atom_id res chain seq x y z
N MET A 1 -8.26 -16.61 -12.66
CA MET A 1 -6.86 -17.08 -12.65
C MET A 1 -6.69 -17.94 -11.40
N GLU A 2 -5.50 -18.40 -11.05
CA GLU A 2 -5.29 -19.01 -9.72
C GLU A 2 -5.04 -17.89 -8.69
N ALA A 3 -5.53 -18.07 -7.46
CA ALA A 3 -5.32 -17.11 -6.39
C ALA A 3 -3.83 -17.00 -6.02
N LEU A 4 -3.35 -15.79 -5.80
CA LEU A 4 -1.97 -15.56 -5.37
C LEU A 4 -1.76 -16.01 -3.92
N TYR A 5 -0.56 -16.50 -3.63
CA TYR A 5 -0.32 -17.32 -2.43
C TYR A 5 -0.49 -16.55 -1.12
N HIS A 6 -0.03 -15.30 -1.05
CA HIS A 6 -0.06 -14.54 0.19
C HIS A 6 -1.32 -13.69 0.32
N ILE A 7 -1.78 -13.01 -0.74
CA ILE A 7 -2.98 -12.17 -0.67
C ILE A 7 -4.28 -12.97 -0.83
N GLY A 8 -4.23 -14.17 -1.41
CA GLY A 8 -5.35 -15.12 -1.43
C GLY A 8 -6.44 -14.86 -2.49
N PHE A 9 -6.18 -13.99 -3.48
CA PHE A 9 -7.11 -13.67 -4.56
C PHE A 9 -6.39 -13.45 -5.91
N ASP A 10 -7.17 -13.31 -6.98
CA ASP A 10 -6.70 -13.09 -8.35
C ASP A 10 -7.09 -11.70 -8.91
N ASP A 11 -6.98 -11.49 -10.22
CA ASP A 11 -7.21 -10.20 -10.89
C ASP A 11 -8.69 -9.82 -11.10
N THR A 12 -9.63 -10.62 -10.60
CA THR A 12 -11.08 -10.40 -10.81
C THR A 12 -11.62 -9.11 -10.18
N HIS A 13 -10.89 -8.48 -9.26
CA HIS A 13 -11.28 -7.19 -8.65
C HIS A 13 -11.24 -5.99 -9.62
N GLY A 14 -10.47 -6.07 -10.72
CA GLY A 14 -10.42 -5.02 -11.76
C GLY A 14 -9.77 -3.68 -11.38
N ALA A 15 -9.32 -3.53 -10.14
CA ALA A 15 -8.71 -2.30 -9.62
C ALA A 15 -7.33 -2.01 -10.25
N LYS A 16 -7.08 -0.72 -10.51
CA LYS A 16 -5.76 -0.20 -10.94
C LYS A 16 -5.00 0.55 -9.85
N TYR A 17 -5.70 0.88 -8.76
CA TYR A 17 -5.20 1.68 -7.64
C TYR A 17 -5.32 0.89 -6.34
N ALA A 18 -4.31 1.00 -5.48
CA ALA A 18 -4.34 0.43 -4.14
C ALA A 18 -3.83 1.41 -3.08
N ILE A 19 -4.58 1.52 -1.98
CA ILE A 19 -4.19 2.23 -0.76
C ILE A 19 -3.66 1.20 0.24
N LEU A 20 -2.44 1.41 0.73
CA LEU A 20 -1.68 0.42 1.50
C LEU A 20 -1.40 0.87 2.93
N PRO A 21 -2.34 0.71 3.88
CA PRO A 21 -2.03 0.82 5.30
C PRO A 21 -1.09 -0.30 5.77
N GLY A 22 -0.38 -0.10 6.88
CA GLY A 22 0.37 -1.17 7.53
C GLY A 22 -0.52 -2.10 8.36
N ASP A 23 -1.39 -1.49 9.17
CA ASP A 23 -2.24 -2.18 10.14
C ASP A 23 -3.54 -2.70 9.49
N PRO A 24 -3.84 -4.02 9.57
CA PRO A 24 -5.13 -4.59 9.17
C PRO A 24 -6.34 -3.87 9.78
N GLY A 25 -6.24 -3.41 11.03
CA GLY A 25 -7.31 -2.68 11.72
C GLY A 25 -7.60 -1.30 11.13
N ARG A 26 -6.74 -0.79 10.25
CA ARG A 26 -6.96 0.50 9.56
C ARG A 26 -7.69 0.34 8.22
N VAL A 27 -7.76 -0.87 7.67
CA VAL A 27 -8.28 -1.11 6.31
C VAL A 27 -9.74 -0.71 6.20
N GLU A 28 -10.60 -1.22 7.07
CA GLU A 28 -12.04 -0.89 7.07
C GLU A 28 -12.28 0.61 7.27
N LYS A 29 -11.52 1.25 8.18
CA LYS A 29 -11.64 2.69 8.43
C LYS A 29 -11.28 3.52 7.20
N ILE A 30 -10.27 3.13 6.43
CA ILE A 30 -9.92 3.81 5.18
C ILE A 30 -10.96 3.50 4.10
N ALA A 31 -11.37 2.24 3.96
CA ALA A 31 -12.36 1.83 2.98
C ALA A 31 -13.71 2.53 3.15
N ALA A 32 -14.09 2.90 4.38
CA ALA A 32 -15.29 3.67 4.67
C ALA A 32 -15.36 5.07 4.00
N PHE A 33 -14.24 5.58 3.46
CA PHE A 33 -14.21 6.81 2.66
C PHE A 33 -14.42 6.59 1.15
N LEU A 34 -14.48 5.34 0.69
CA LEU A 34 -14.74 4.99 -0.71
C LEU A 34 -16.25 4.86 -0.97
N ASP A 35 -16.63 4.93 -2.25
CA ASP A 35 -17.97 4.55 -2.69
C ASP A 35 -18.12 3.02 -2.68
N ASN A 36 -19.32 2.53 -2.33
CA ASN A 36 -19.68 1.10 -2.32
C ASN A 36 -18.64 0.16 -1.65
N PRO A 37 -18.09 0.50 -0.46
CA PRO A 37 -17.02 -0.28 0.12
C PRO A 37 -17.53 -1.64 0.58
N ARG A 38 -16.78 -2.69 0.23
CA ARG A 38 -17.05 -4.06 0.65
C ARG A 38 -15.78 -4.77 1.06
N PHE A 39 -15.87 -5.60 2.09
CA PHE A 39 -14.84 -6.59 2.39
C PHE A 39 -14.62 -7.47 1.15
N TYR A 40 -13.36 -7.66 0.76
CA TYR A 40 -13.01 -8.44 -0.43
C TYR A 40 -12.34 -9.76 -0.05
N HIS A 41 -11.28 -9.71 0.75
CA HIS A 41 -10.57 -10.91 1.19
C HIS A 41 -9.72 -10.64 2.44
N GLN A 42 -9.36 -11.70 3.16
CA GLN A 42 -8.34 -11.66 4.20
C GLN A 42 -7.53 -12.95 4.18
N ASN A 43 -6.22 -12.82 3.97
CA ASN A 43 -5.26 -13.90 4.18
C ASN A 43 -4.05 -13.35 4.94
N ARG A 44 -3.64 -14.02 6.02
CA ARG A 44 -2.56 -13.56 6.91
C ARG A 44 -2.76 -12.10 7.36
N GLU A 45 -1.75 -11.24 7.18
CA GLU A 45 -1.79 -9.81 7.45
C GLU A 45 -2.45 -8.97 6.32
N TYR A 46 -2.86 -9.56 5.20
CA TYR A 46 -3.42 -8.87 4.04
C TYR A 46 -4.94 -8.83 4.11
N THR A 47 -5.48 -7.92 4.91
CA THR A 47 -6.91 -7.60 4.93
C THR A 47 -7.20 -6.63 3.79
N THR A 48 -8.16 -6.97 2.94
CA THR A 48 -8.43 -6.26 1.69
C THR A 48 -9.90 -5.88 1.59
N TRP A 49 -10.14 -4.61 1.29
CA TRP A 49 -11.44 -4.07 0.93
C TRP A 49 -11.39 -3.53 -0.50
N LEU A 50 -12.54 -3.59 -1.17
CA LEU A 50 -12.75 -3.04 -2.50
C LEU A 50 -13.85 -1.99 -2.42
N GLY A 51 -13.60 -0.83 -3.01
CA GLY A 51 -14.59 0.22 -3.20
C GLY A 51 -14.33 0.94 -4.51
N GLU A 52 -14.91 2.12 -4.66
CA GLU A 52 -14.81 2.92 -5.87
C GLU A 52 -14.46 4.39 -5.52
N ILE A 53 -13.74 5.05 -6.44
CA ILE A 53 -13.58 6.51 -6.46
C ILE A 53 -13.95 6.94 -7.87
N GLU A 54 -14.96 7.80 -8.01
CA GLU A 54 -15.45 8.25 -9.32
C GLU A 54 -15.77 7.08 -10.28
N GLY A 55 -16.33 6.00 -9.73
CA GLY A 55 -16.65 4.76 -10.45
C GLY A 55 -15.44 3.89 -10.84
N GLN A 56 -14.22 4.27 -10.47
CA GLN A 56 -13.02 3.45 -10.66
C GLN A 56 -12.79 2.53 -9.47
N PRO A 57 -12.58 1.21 -9.67
CA PRO A 57 -12.33 0.29 -8.57
C PRO A 57 -10.98 0.58 -7.88
N VAL A 58 -10.99 0.66 -6.55
CA VAL A 58 -9.83 0.92 -5.70
C VAL A 58 -9.76 -0.12 -4.58
N LEU A 59 -8.58 -0.70 -4.38
CA LEU A 59 -8.32 -1.58 -3.25
C LEU A 59 -7.79 -0.80 -2.05
N VAL A 60 -8.18 -1.22 -0.85
CA VAL A 60 -7.50 -0.86 0.40
C VAL A 60 -6.99 -2.15 0.99
N MET A 61 -5.67 -2.32 1.11
CA MET A 61 -5.07 -3.57 1.57
C MET A 61 -3.96 -3.34 2.59
N SER A 62 -4.03 -4.00 3.74
CA SER A 62 -2.94 -3.94 4.72
C SER A 62 -1.69 -4.68 4.25
N THR A 63 -0.52 -4.19 4.65
CA THR A 63 0.79 -4.77 4.28
C THR A 63 1.53 -5.43 5.44
N GLY A 64 1.02 -5.32 6.66
CA GLY A 64 1.80 -5.64 7.86
C GLY A 64 2.92 -4.62 8.12
N MET A 65 3.80 -4.98 9.06
CA MET A 65 4.97 -4.17 9.44
C MET A 65 6.23 -4.65 8.75
N GLY A 66 6.94 -3.72 8.10
CA GLY A 66 8.26 -3.95 7.53
C GLY A 66 8.27 -4.06 6.00
N GLY A 67 9.46 -3.88 5.44
CA GLY A 67 9.73 -4.03 4.01
C GLY A 67 9.36 -5.41 3.45
N PRO A 68 9.68 -6.54 4.12
CA PRO A 68 9.47 -7.88 3.54
C PRO A 68 8.00 -8.19 3.22
N SER A 69 7.08 -7.96 4.16
CA SER A 69 5.65 -8.19 3.95
C SER A 69 5.05 -7.19 2.95
N THR A 70 5.54 -5.95 2.97
CA THR A 70 5.12 -4.92 2.00
C THR A 70 5.54 -5.29 0.58
N ALA A 71 6.75 -5.83 0.38
CA ALA A 71 7.22 -6.26 -0.93
C ALA A 71 6.35 -7.38 -1.51
N ILE A 72 5.97 -8.37 -0.70
CA ILE A 72 5.02 -9.43 -1.10
C ILE A 72 3.68 -8.83 -1.54
N ALA A 73 3.10 -7.92 -0.74
CA ALA A 73 1.85 -7.25 -1.07
C ALA A 73 1.93 -6.52 -2.43
N VAL A 74 3.00 -5.76 -2.66
CA VAL A 74 3.16 -4.96 -3.87
C VAL A 74 3.38 -5.86 -5.10
N GLU A 75 4.23 -6.88 -4.99
CA GLU A 75 4.46 -7.85 -6.07
C GLU A 75 3.18 -8.59 -6.45
N GLU A 76 2.44 -9.12 -5.48
CA GLU A 76 1.22 -9.86 -5.76
C GLU A 76 0.11 -8.95 -6.32
N LEU A 77 -0.10 -7.74 -5.78
CA LEU A 77 -1.04 -6.78 -6.37
C LEU A 77 -0.62 -6.31 -7.77
N TYR A 78 0.69 -6.17 -8.03
CA TYR A 78 1.16 -5.84 -9.36
C TYR A 78 0.79 -6.93 -10.37
N MET A 79 0.89 -8.20 -9.98
CA MET A 79 0.47 -9.35 -10.78
C MET A 79 -1.06 -9.36 -11.04
N THR A 80 -1.88 -8.81 -10.14
CA THR A 80 -3.34 -8.69 -10.36
C THR A 80 -3.75 -7.50 -11.24
N GLY A 81 -2.79 -6.71 -11.71
CA GLY A 81 -3.07 -5.58 -12.61
C GLY A 81 -3.15 -4.21 -11.94
N VAL A 82 -2.89 -4.11 -10.63
CA VAL A 82 -2.73 -2.84 -9.92
C VAL A 82 -1.43 -2.16 -10.41
N ARG A 83 -1.47 -0.84 -10.61
CA ARG A 83 -0.34 -0.07 -11.14
C ARG A 83 0.03 1.14 -10.30
N THR A 84 -0.90 1.65 -9.49
CA THR A 84 -0.67 2.81 -8.64
C THR A 84 -0.88 2.45 -7.18
N PHE A 85 0.08 2.81 -6.33
CA PHE A 85 0.09 2.45 -4.92
C PHE A 85 0.31 3.69 -4.06
N ILE A 86 -0.51 3.88 -3.03
CA ILE A 86 -0.35 4.96 -2.05
C ILE A 86 -0.26 4.34 -0.65
N ARG A 87 0.89 4.48 0.02
CA ARG A 87 1.05 3.99 1.39
C ARG A 87 0.53 4.99 2.41
N VAL A 88 -0.40 4.54 3.28
CA VAL A 88 -0.97 5.35 4.37
C VAL A 88 -0.48 4.83 5.72
N GLY A 89 0.63 5.41 6.17
CA GLY A 89 1.33 5.01 7.38
C GLY A 89 1.16 5.97 8.56
N THR A 90 1.96 5.71 9.58
CA THR A 90 2.22 6.63 10.70
C THR A 90 3.73 6.77 10.81
N CYS A 91 4.24 7.95 11.15
CA CYS A 91 5.67 8.17 11.34
C CYS A 91 5.94 9.08 12.54
N GLY A 92 7.17 9.05 13.04
CA GLY A 92 7.67 10.03 14.00
C GLY A 92 8.40 11.15 13.26
N GLY A 93 8.11 12.41 13.63
CA GLY A 93 8.84 13.55 13.08
C GLY A 93 10.29 13.59 13.59
N MET A 94 11.24 13.82 12.69
CA MET A 94 12.63 14.15 13.07
C MET A 94 12.86 15.67 13.16
N GLN A 95 12.07 16.45 12.42
CA GLN A 95 12.09 17.91 12.48
C GLN A 95 11.23 18.38 13.64
N THR A 96 11.75 19.32 14.43
CA THR A 96 11.10 19.82 15.65
C THR A 96 9.84 20.63 15.39
N GLU A 97 9.66 21.12 14.17
CA GLU A 97 8.46 21.87 13.77
C GLU A 97 7.27 20.95 13.49
N GLY A 98 7.51 19.67 13.16
CA GLY A 98 6.47 18.69 12.91
C GLY A 98 5.79 18.29 14.21
N MET A 99 4.48 18.51 14.29
CA MET A 99 3.68 18.20 15.46
C MET A 99 2.88 16.90 15.29
N GLY A 100 2.50 16.30 16.40
CA GLY A 100 1.58 15.16 16.39
C GLY A 100 0.24 15.56 15.77
N GLY A 101 -0.16 14.85 14.71
CA GLY A 101 -1.37 15.16 13.94
C GLY A 101 -1.09 15.72 12.55
N ASP A 102 0.13 16.19 12.30
CA ASP A 102 0.52 16.66 10.98
C ASP A 102 0.62 15.51 9.97
N VAL A 103 0.41 15.85 8.69
CA VAL A 103 0.53 14.92 7.56
C VAL A 103 1.82 15.21 6.81
N VAL A 104 2.54 14.15 6.45
CA VAL A 104 3.77 14.22 5.67
C VAL A 104 3.61 13.42 4.39
N ILE A 105 4.05 14.01 3.27
CA ILE A 105 4.18 13.33 1.98
C ILE A 105 5.67 13.03 1.77
N ALA A 106 5.99 11.76 1.57
CA ALA A 106 7.37 11.31 1.38
C ALA A 106 7.71 11.23 -0.11
N ASN A 107 8.51 12.17 -0.60
CA ASN A 107 9.01 12.14 -1.97
C ASN A 107 10.22 11.19 -2.14
N ALA A 108 10.89 10.85 -1.03
CA ALA A 108 12.01 9.91 -0.99
C ALA A 108 12.15 9.26 0.39
N ALA A 109 12.87 8.14 0.47
CA ALA A 109 13.16 7.44 1.71
C ALA A 109 14.64 7.08 1.85
N ILE A 110 15.17 7.14 3.08
CA ILE A 110 16.50 6.62 3.40
C ILE A 110 16.42 5.10 3.43
N ARG A 111 17.21 4.42 2.58
CA ARG A 111 17.25 2.96 2.44
C ARG A 111 18.06 2.26 3.54
N MET A 112 17.74 2.54 4.80
CA MET A 112 18.33 1.90 5.97
C MET A 112 17.55 0.63 6.36
N GLU A 113 17.32 -0.24 5.37
CA GLU A 113 16.64 -1.52 5.55
C GLU A 113 17.25 -2.60 4.62
N GLY A 114 16.81 -3.85 4.75
CA GLY A 114 17.36 -4.99 4.02
C GLY A 114 16.62 -5.34 2.73
N THR A 115 15.30 -5.17 2.69
CA THR A 115 14.44 -5.62 1.60
C THR A 115 14.85 -4.99 0.28
N THR A 116 15.01 -3.67 0.20
CA THR A 116 15.34 -3.04 -1.09
C THR A 116 16.71 -3.43 -1.62
N ARG A 117 17.65 -3.89 -0.77
CA ARG A 117 18.97 -4.35 -1.20
C ARG A 117 18.91 -5.66 -1.97
N GLU A 118 17.84 -6.44 -1.78
CA GLU A 118 17.58 -7.66 -2.54
C GLU A 118 16.99 -7.36 -3.92
N TYR A 119 16.46 -6.14 -4.14
CA TYR A 119 15.89 -5.71 -5.42
C TYR A 119 16.88 -4.93 -6.28
N VAL A 120 17.57 -3.95 -5.69
CA VAL A 120 18.43 -3.01 -6.43
C VAL A 120 19.67 -2.63 -5.62
N PRO A 121 20.80 -2.28 -6.29
CA PRO A 121 22.02 -1.79 -5.63
C PRO A 121 21.73 -0.64 -4.67
N VAL A 122 22.47 -0.51 -3.58
CA VAL A 122 22.20 0.46 -2.50
C VAL A 122 22.25 1.92 -2.96
N GLU A 123 22.99 2.18 -4.04
CA GLU A 123 23.14 3.49 -4.68
C GLU A 123 21.88 3.96 -5.40
N PHE A 124 20.98 3.03 -5.76
CA PHE A 124 19.73 3.38 -6.43
C PHE A 124 18.82 4.18 -5.47
N PRO A 125 18.29 5.34 -5.86
CA PRO A 125 17.49 6.16 -4.95
C PRO A 125 16.08 5.56 -4.76
N ALA A 126 15.60 5.50 -3.51
CA ALA A 126 14.19 5.22 -3.23
C ALA A 126 13.40 6.54 -3.31
N VAL A 127 12.91 6.86 -4.50
CA VAL A 127 12.13 8.06 -4.82
C VAL A 127 10.71 7.68 -5.21
N ALA A 128 9.74 8.49 -4.77
CA ALA A 128 8.36 8.34 -5.15
C ALA A 128 8.14 8.77 -6.61
N ASP A 129 7.06 8.27 -7.20
CA ASP A 129 6.58 8.77 -8.48
C ASP A 129 6.16 10.24 -8.35
N ILE A 130 6.50 11.06 -9.35
CA ILE A 130 6.27 12.50 -9.31
C ILE A 130 4.77 12.82 -9.44
N GLU A 131 4.03 12.14 -10.32
CA GLU A 131 2.60 12.40 -10.54
C GLU A 131 1.78 12.01 -9.31
N VAL A 132 2.26 11.04 -8.52
CA VAL A 132 1.61 10.64 -7.26
C VAL A 132 1.85 11.65 -6.13
N THR A 133 2.91 12.44 -6.19
CA THR A 133 3.34 13.33 -5.09
C THR A 133 3.16 14.83 -5.36
N THR A 134 2.68 15.23 -6.54
CA THR A 134 2.41 16.62 -6.93
C THR A 134 0.96 16.84 -7.34
#